data_AF-I9N3R0-F1
#
_entry.id   AF-I9N3R0-F1
#
_cell.length_a   1.000
_cell.length_b   1.000
_cell.length_c   1.000
_cell.angle_alpha   90.00
_cell.angle_beta   90.00
_cell.angle_gamma   90.00
#
_symmetry.space_group_name_H-M   'P 1'
#
loop_
_entity.id
_entity.type
_entity.pdbx_description
1 polymer ?
#
loop_
_entity_poly.entity_id
_entity_poly.type
_entity_poly.pdbx_seq_one_letter_code
_entity_poly.pdbx_strand_id
1 'polypeptide(L)' 'MTNELDRTILELEAELRNADPAERRQIETELELALAEREMIVAEQEGWATSEPPF' A
#
# COMPACT_ATOMS: atom_id res chain seq x y z
N MET A 1 5.49 -8.47 -12.13
CA MET A 1 5.52 -9.09 -10.79
C MET A 1 4.79 -8.14 -9.87
N THR A 2 3.75 -8.61 -9.18
CA THR A 2 3.10 -7.83 -8.10
C THR A 2 4.13 -7.63 -7.00
N ASN A 3 4.32 -6.39 -6.53
CA ASN A 3 5.24 -6.11 -5.42
C ASN A 3 4.69 -6.80 -4.15
N GLU A 4 5.55 -7.23 -3.22
CA GLU A 4 5.11 -7.88 -1.98
C GLU A 4 4.12 -6.98 -1.22
N LEU A 5 4.30 -5.66 -1.27
CA LEU A 5 3.38 -4.69 -0.66
C LEU A 5 1.99 -4.68 -1.31
N ASP A 6 1.92 -4.77 -2.64
CA ASP A 6 0.65 -4.86 -3.36
C ASP A 6 -0.08 -6.17 -3.00
N ARG A 7 0.66 -7.26 -2.77
CA ARG A 7 0.11 -8.53 -2.31
C ARG A 7 -0.47 -8.40 -0.89
N THR A 8 0.27 -7.80 0.03
CA THR A 8 -0.18 -7.56 1.40
C THR A 8 -1.48 -6.75 1.43
N ILE A 9 -1.58 -5.70 0.61
CA ILE A 9 -2.80 -4.89 0.49
C ILE A 9 -3.99 -5.75 0.03
N LEU A 10 -3.80 -6.61 -0.97
CA LEU A 10 -4.86 -7.50 -1.46
C LEU A 10 -5.31 -8.52 -0.41
N GLU A 11 -4.38 -9.03 0.40
CA GLU A 11 -4.68 -9.96 1.50
C GLU A 11 -5.49 -9.23 2.59
N LEU A 12 -5.06 -8.04 3.01
CA LEU A 12 -5.76 -7.21 3.99
C LEU A 12 -7.16 -6.80 3.52
N GLU A 13 -7.34 -6.44 2.25
CA GLU A 13 -8.67 -6.16 1.68
C GLU A 13 -9.59 -7.39 1.68
N ALA A 14 -9.03 -8.58 1.44
CA ALA A 14 -9.79 -9.83 1.46
C ALA A 14 -10.18 -10.24 2.89
N GLU A 15 -9.27 -10.06 3.85
CA GLU A 15 -9.53 -10.28 5.27
C GLU A 15 -10.58 -9.31 5.79
N LEU A 16 -10.46 -8.02 5.46
CA LEU A 16 -11.38 -6.98 5.92
C LEU A 16 -12.84 -7.25 5.51
N ARG A 17 -13.05 -7.82 4.33
CA ARG A 17 -14.40 -8.21 3.85
C ARG A 17 -15.08 -9.25 4.73
N ASN A 18 -14.30 -10.08 5.42
CA ASN A 18 -14.79 -11.17 6.26
C ASN A 18 -14.45 -10.98 7.75
N ALA A 19 -13.86 -9.84 8.12
CA ALA A 19 -13.37 -9.58 9.46
C ALA A 19 -14.52 -9.43 10.48
N ASP A 20 -14.33 -10.03 11.65
CA ASP A 20 -15.19 -9.78 12.80
C ASP A 20 -15.08 -8.32 13.25
N PRO A 21 -16.15 -7.71 13.79
CA PRO A 21 -16.12 -6.30 14.23
C PRO A 21 -15.01 -5.94 15.23
N ALA A 22 -14.52 -6.93 15.98
CA ALA A 22 -13.43 -6.77 16.94
C ALA A 22 -12.06 -6.58 16.28
N GLU A 23 -11.81 -7.29 15.18
CA GLU A 23 -10.53 -7.32 14.44
C GLU A 23 -10.54 -6.34 13.27
N ARG A 24 -11.72 -5.99 12.77
CA ARG A 24 -11.93 -5.07 11.64
C ARG A 24 -11.12 -3.78 11.76
N ARG A 25 -11.14 -3.13 12.93
CA ARG A 25 -10.39 -1.87 13.14
C ARG A 25 -8.87 -2.05 13.09
N GLN A 26 -8.37 -3.21 13.51
CA GLN A 26 -6.95 -3.52 13.44
C GLN A 26 -6.54 -3.70 11.98
N ILE A 27 -7.30 -4.50 11.23
CA ILE A 27 -7.08 -4.74 9.80
C ILE A 27 -7.20 -3.44 8.99
N GLU A 28 -8.17 -2.56 9.30
CA GLU A 28 -8.30 -1.24 8.65
C GLU A 28 -7.05 -0.37 8.90
N THR A 29 -6.49 -0.41 10.10
CA THR A 29 -5.27 0.35 10.45
C THR A 29 -4.06 -0.19 9.69
N GLU A 30 -3.92 -1.51 9.60
CA GLU A 30 -2.84 -2.14 8.83
C GLU A 30 -2.95 -1.84 7.34
N LEU A 31 -4.17 -1.89 6.79
CA LEU A 31 -4.44 -1.54 5.39
C LEU A 31 -4.10 -0.07 5.09
N GLU A 32 -4.46 0.85 5.99
CA GLU A 32 -4.13 2.28 5.86
C GLU A 32 -2.62 2.50 5.82
N LEU A 33 -1.86 1.84 6.70
CA LEU A 33 -0.40 1.90 6.72
C LEU A 33 0.22 1.37 5.42
N ALA A 34 -0.24 0.20 4.95
CA ALA A 34 0.27 -0.41 3.72
C ALA A 34 -0.01 0.46 2.48
N LEU A 35 -1.19 1.08 2.42
CA LEU A 35 -1.54 2.01 1.34
C LEU A 35 -0.68 3.27 1.36
N ALA A 36 -0.42 3.85 2.54
CA ALA A 36 0.45 5.01 2.69
C ALA A 36 1.90 4.71 2.27
N GLU A 37 2.42 3.54 2.64
CA GLU A 37 3.75 3.08 2.21
C GLU A 37 3.81 2.92 0.68
N ARG A 38 2.75 2.35 0.08
CA ARG A 38 2.68 2.20 -1.37
C ARG A 38 2.67 3.55 -2.08
N GLU A 39 1.92 4.51 -1.56
CA GLU A 39 1.89 5.87 -2.11
C GLU A 39 3.27 6.54 -2.04
N MET A 40 3.99 6.38 -0.92
CA MET A 40 5.36 6.88 -0.79
C MET A 40 6.30 6.25 -1.82
N ILE A 41 6.26 4.92 -1.98
CA ILE A 41 7.08 4.18 -2.95
C ILE A 41 6.77 4.61 -4.39
N VAL A 42 5.49 4.87 -4.71
CA VAL A 42 5.09 5.39 -6.02
C VAL A 42 5.61 6.82 -6.21
N ALA A 43 5.44 7.69 -5.21
CA ALA A 43 5.92 9.07 -5.27
C ALA A 43 7.44 9.15 -5.40
N GLU A 44 8.20 8.28 -4.73
CA GLU A 44 9.65 8.17 -4.89
C GLU A 44 10.05 7.74 -6.30
N GLN A 45 9.36 6.74 -6.87
CA GLN A 45 9.62 6.27 -8.23
C GLN A 45 9.30 7.34 -9.28
N GLU A 46 8.17 8.03 -9.15
CA GLU A 46 7.78 9.15 -10.02
C GLU A 46 8.77 10.34 -9.86
N GLY A 47 9.19 10.63 -8.63
CA GLY A 47 10.20 11.64 -8.31
C GLY A 47 11.58 11.34 -8.90
N TRP A 48 11.96 10.07 -8.96
CA TRP A 48 13.14 9.60 -9.67
C TRP A 48 12.98 9.71 -11.20
N ALA A 49 11.82 9.34 -11.73
CA ALA A 49 11.53 9.38 -13.17
C ALA A 49 11.55 10.81 -13.73
N THR A 50 11.20 11.83 -12.93
CA THR A 50 11.21 13.24 -13.35
C THR A 50 12.58 13.93 -13.20
N SER A 51 13.62 13.26 -12.69
CA SER A 51 14.98 13.80 -12.56
C SER A 51 15.77 13.73 -13.89
N GLU A 52 15.15 14.08 -15.02
CA GLU A 52 15.89 14.23 -16.28
C GLU A 52 16.92 15.37 -16.10
N PRO A 53 18.23 15.13 -16.32
CA PRO A 53 19.24 16.17 -16.15
C PRO A 53 18.92 17.32 -17.10
N PRO A 54 18.98 18.59 -16.65
CA PRO A 54 18.91 19.70 -17.59
C PRO A 54 20.17 19.60 -18.45
N PHE A 55 19.96 19.40 -19.75
CA PHE A 55 21.00 19.48 -20.77
C PHE A 55 21.85 20.75 -20.62
#